data_AF-A0A941NR86-F1
#
_entry.id   AF-A0A941NR86-F1
#
_cell.length_a   1.000
_cell.length_b   1.000
_cell.length_c   1.000
_cell.angle_alpha   90.00
_cell.angle_beta   90.00
_cell.angle_gamma   90.00
#
_symmetry.space_group_name_H-M   'P 1'
#
loop_
_entity.id
_entity.type
_entity.pdbx_description
1 polymer ?
#
loop_
_entity_poly.entity_id
_entity_poly.type
_entity_poly.pdbx_seq_one_letter_code
_entity_poly.pdbx_strand_id
1 'polypeptide(L)'
;MISFHTADLSTITLQTRERGLTLTRKITSIYGIPFYCSTGTSSSQEGTWFPFFGISTHRFFVKRMNADEEVTLLLQPIYGHNIGYQLANTDLPARFASVGCMLLSSRLGGGLWDTAEGIKLEARLKEKYPAFYDKWPMMLLGDPELTLNERNLFSINTWLLEKAFISDPKDLTSFCPPTVDDLFKLKTRAESQPLDTFERDCCRIL
;
A
#
# COMPACT_ATOMS: atom_id res chain seq x y z
N MET A 1 -11.95 23.69 -10.28
CA MET A 1 -11.51 23.79 -8.88
C MET A 1 -11.16 22.37 -8.45
N ILE A 2 -9.87 22.04 -8.30
CA ILE A 2 -9.45 20.68 -7.94
C ILE A 2 -9.62 20.58 -6.42
N SER A 3 -10.61 19.82 -5.95
CA SER A 3 -10.80 19.55 -4.54
C SER A 3 -9.77 18.51 -4.10
N PHE A 4 -8.86 18.89 -3.21
CA PHE A 4 -7.95 17.95 -2.57
C PHE A 4 -8.70 17.27 -1.42
N HIS A 5 -8.80 15.95 -1.49
CA HIS A 5 -9.41 15.17 -0.41
C HIS A 5 -8.34 14.93 0.66
N THR A 6 -8.52 15.49 1.86
CA THR A 6 -7.81 15.02 3.05
C THR A 6 -8.42 13.69 3.44
N ALA A 7 -8.07 12.63 2.70
CA ALA A 7 -8.22 11.28 3.22
C ALA A 7 -7.44 11.19 4.55
N ASP A 8 -7.82 10.28 5.44
CA ASP A 8 -7.02 9.93 6.61
C ASP A 8 -5.72 9.27 6.12
N LEU A 9 -4.78 10.14 5.74
CA LEU A 9 -3.50 9.85 5.13
C LEU A 9 -2.44 10.16 6.15
N SER A 10 -2.07 9.17 6.92
CA SER A 10 -0.93 9.27 7.81
C SER A 10 0.30 8.75 7.11
N THR A 11 1.30 9.62 6.95
CA THR A 11 2.59 9.25 6.37
C THR A 11 3.65 9.21 7.46
N ILE A 12 4.51 8.21 7.42
CA ILE A 12 5.72 8.12 8.23
C ILE A 12 6.92 7.87 7.32
N THR A 13 8.10 8.13 7.85
CA THR A 13 9.37 7.78 7.21
C THR A 13 10.02 6.64 7.96
N LEU A 14 10.43 5.59 7.25
CA LEU A 14 11.19 4.47 7.78
C LEU A 14 12.64 4.52 7.28
N GLN A 15 13.59 4.52 8.20
CA GLN A 15 15.01 4.35 7.90
C GLN A 15 15.47 2.92 8.21
N THR A 16 15.97 2.22 7.20
CA THR A 16 16.58 0.88 7.32
C THR A 16 18.03 0.88 6.89
N ARG A 17 18.88 0.02 7.47
CA ARG A 17 20.22 -0.25 6.95
C ARG A 17 20.17 -1.50 6.09
N GLU A 18 20.50 -1.34 4.82
CA GLU A 18 20.68 -2.43 3.87
C GLU A 18 22.09 -2.34 3.29
N ARG A 19 22.90 -3.40 3.47
CA ARG A 19 24.28 -3.49 2.94
C ARG A 19 25.18 -2.30 3.29
N GLY A 20 25.01 -1.74 4.49
CA GLY A 20 25.80 -0.59 4.98
C GLY A 20 25.27 0.79 4.57
N LEU A 21 24.22 0.86 3.74
CA LEU A 21 23.55 2.10 3.35
C LEU A 21 22.30 2.31 4.18
N THR A 22 22.04 3.57 4.55
CA THR A 22 20.76 3.95 5.16
C THR A 22 19.76 4.24 4.04
N LEU A 23 18.76 3.38 3.90
CA LEU A 23 17.63 3.59 2.99
C LEU A 23 16.51 4.29 3.75
N THR A 24 15.95 5.32 3.14
CA THR A 24 14.80 6.04 3.67
C THR A 24 13.58 5.73 2.80
N ARG A 25 12.51 5.22 3.40
CA ARG A 25 11.28 4.81 2.72
C ARG A 25 10.11 5.58 3.30
N LYS A 26 9.25 6.12 2.44
CA LYS A 26 7.96 6.66 2.89
C LYS A 26 6.98 5.51 3.03
N ILE A 27 6.22 5.52 4.12
CA ILE A 27 5.10 4.63 4.37
C ILE A 27 3.88 5.51 4.58
N THR A 28 2.76 5.16 3.96
CA THR A 28 1.48 5.85 4.19
C THR A 28 0.41 4.84 4.53
N SER A 29 -0.50 5.19 5.43
CA SER A 29 -1.74 4.46 5.62
C SER A 29 -2.84 5.17 4.85
N ILE A 30 -3.66 4.42 4.12
CA ILE A 30 -4.84 4.92 3.42
C ILE A 30 -6.04 4.15 3.95
N TYR A 31 -6.83 4.77 4.83
CA TYR A 31 -7.97 4.13 5.51
C TYR A 31 -7.58 2.79 6.17
N GLY A 32 -6.39 2.78 6.80
CA GLY A 32 -5.86 1.60 7.47
C GLY A 32 -5.10 0.63 6.60
N ILE A 33 -5.08 0.81 5.28
CA ILE A 33 -4.31 -0.03 4.37
C ILE A 33 -2.93 0.59 4.19
N PRO A 34 -1.85 -0.09 4.58
CA PRO A 34 -0.55 0.53 4.56
C PRO A 34 0.18 0.26 3.25
N PHE A 35 0.85 1.30 2.75
CA PHE A 35 1.63 1.29 1.53
C PHE A 35 3.04 1.77 1.83
N TYR A 36 4.04 1.11 1.24
CA TYR A 36 5.41 1.65 1.20
C TYR A 36 5.74 2.10 -0.22
N CYS A 37 6.48 3.20 -0.32
CA CYS A 37 7.05 3.65 -1.58
C CYS A 37 8.32 2.84 -1.87
N SER A 38 8.37 2.18 -3.02
CA SER A 38 9.51 1.35 -3.40
C SER A 38 10.74 2.19 -3.74
N THR A 39 11.91 1.72 -3.28
CA THR A 39 13.22 2.33 -3.54
C THR A 39 13.92 1.77 -4.77
N GLY A 40 13.29 0.87 -5.53
CA GLY A 40 13.92 0.24 -6.71
C GLY A 40 14.98 -0.83 -6.41
N THR A 41 15.53 -0.85 -5.18
CA THR A 41 16.69 -1.70 -4.80
C THR A 41 16.41 -3.21 -4.90
N SER A 42 15.15 -3.62 -4.71
CA SER A 42 14.68 -5.01 -4.73
C SER A 42 13.37 -5.21 -5.50
N SER A 43 12.94 -4.20 -6.26
CA SER A 43 11.80 -4.28 -7.17
C SER A 43 12.09 -3.40 -8.38
N SER A 44 11.75 -3.84 -9.59
CA SER A 44 11.99 -3.10 -10.84
C SER A 44 11.12 -1.84 -11.04
N GLN A 45 10.53 -1.29 -9.97
CA GLN A 45 9.50 -0.25 -10.01
C GLN A 45 9.70 0.76 -8.86
N GLU A 46 10.84 1.47 -8.88
CA GLU A 46 11.12 2.59 -7.98
C GLU A 46 10.00 3.63 -8.02
N GLY A 47 9.67 4.25 -6.88
CA GLY A 47 8.61 5.25 -6.78
C GLY A 47 7.19 4.68 -6.71
N THR A 48 7.02 3.37 -6.92
CA THR A 48 5.70 2.73 -6.88
C THR A 48 5.28 2.41 -5.45
N TRP A 49 4.03 2.68 -5.12
CA TRP A 49 3.45 2.37 -3.83
C TRP A 49 2.84 0.98 -3.80
N PHE A 50 3.36 0.11 -2.94
CA PHE A 50 2.85 -1.26 -2.80
C PHE A 50 2.23 -1.46 -1.42
N PRO A 51 1.08 -2.16 -1.33
CA PRO A 51 0.53 -2.55 -0.05
C PRO A 51 1.46 -3.52 0.67
N PHE A 52 1.39 -3.52 1.99
CA PHE A 52 2.06 -4.50 2.84
C PHE A 52 1.21 -4.80 4.08
N PHE A 53 1.63 -5.73 4.92
CA PHE A 53 0.82 -6.23 6.05
C PHE A 53 1.57 -6.17 7.38
N GLY A 54 2.69 -5.46 7.41
CA GLY A 54 3.59 -5.41 8.54
C GLY A 54 5.04 -5.61 8.14
N ILE A 55 5.92 -5.47 9.12
CA ILE A 55 7.33 -5.74 8.98
C ILE A 55 7.67 -6.95 9.85
N SER A 56 8.30 -7.94 9.25
CA SER A 56 8.73 -9.14 9.95
C SER A 56 9.89 -8.85 10.92
N THR A 57 10.14 -9.77 11.84
CA THR A 57 11.34 -9.77 12.71
C THR A 57 12.65 -9.70 11.93
N HIS A 58 12.65 -10.17 10.68
CA HIS A 58 13.78 -10.14 9.76
C HIS A 58 13.86 -8.83 8.96
N ARG A 59 13.04 -7.82 9.31
CA ARG A 59 13.02 -6.47 8.71
C ARG A 59 12.56 -6.45 7.25
N PHE A 60 11.76 -7.42 6.84
CA PHE A 60 11.15 -7.46 5.52
C PHE A 60 9.68 -7.03 5.58
N PHE A 61 9.25 -6.26 4.59
CA PHE A 61 7.82 -6.00 4.37
C PHE A 61 7.11 -7.32 4.09
N VAL A 62 6.11 -7.62 4.91
CA VAL A 62 5.24 -8.78 4.73
C VAL A 62 4.26 -8.45 3.62
N LYS A 63 4.26 -9.26 2.56
CA LYS A 63 3.34 -9.16 1.43
C LYS A 63 2.32 -10.28 1.51
N ARG A 64 1.16 -10.11 0.85
CA ARG A 64 0.23 -11.20 0.65
C ARG A 64 0.85 -12.19 -0.33
N MET A 65 0.78 -13.47 0.01
CA MET A 65 1.14 -14.53 -0.93
C MET A 65 -0.09 -14.81 -1.79
N ASN A 66 0.10 -14.75 -3.11
CA ASN A 66 -0.92 -14.89 -4.16
C ASN A 66 -1.77 -13.63 -4.36
N ALA A 67 -1.77 -13.14 -5.60
CA ALA A 67 -2.66 -12.08 -6.06
C ALA A 67 -4.06 -12.64 -6.32
N ASP A 68 -5.07 -11.79 -6.23
CA ASP A 68 -6.40 -12.12 -6.73
C ASP A 68 -6.32 -12.36 -8.26
N GLU A 69 -7.15 -13.28 -8.78
CA GLU A 69 -7.17 -13.65 -10.21
C GLU A 69 -7.38 -12.42 -11.10
N GLU A 70 -8.27 -11.52 -10.69
CA GLU A 70 -8.57 -10.29 -11.42
C GLU A 70 -7.36 -9.35 -11.54
N VAL A 71 -6.52 -9.26 -10.50
CA VAL A 71 -5.26 -8.50 -10.56
C VAL A 71 -4.33 -9.12 -11.59
N THR A 72 -4.22 -10.45 -11.59
CA THR A 72 -3.40 -11.18 -12.56
C THR A 72 -3.87 -10.91 -13.99
N LEU A 73 -5.19 -10.96 -14.23
CA LEU A 73 -5.79 -10.69 -15.54
C LEU A 73 -5.60 -9.24 -16.01
N LEU A 74 -5.60 -8.26 -15.09
CA LEU A 74 -5.38 -6.85 -15.43
C LEU A 74 -3.91 -6.56 -15.77
N LEU A 75 -2.96 -7.18 -15.06
CA LEU A 75 -1.52 -6.97 -15.26
C LEU A 75 -0.95 -7.81 -16.42
N GLN A 76 -1.47 -9.01 -16.67
CA GLN A 76 -0.92 -9.94 -17.66
C GLN A 76 -0.77 -9.33 -19.07
N PRO A 77 -1.75 -8.60 -19.64
CA PRO A 77 -1.61 -8.00 -20.97
C PRO A 77 -0.65 -6.80 -21.00
N ILE A 78 -0.34 -6.22 -19.85
CA ILE A 78 0.56 -5.06 -19.71
C ILE A 78 2.02 -5.52 -19.73
N TYR A 79 2.31 -6.66 -19.10
CA TYR A 79 3.69 -7.12 -18.92
C TYR A 79 4.16 -8.20 -19.88
N GLY A 80 3.27 -8.92 -20.57
CA GLY A 80 3.53 -9.76 -21.76
C GLY A 80 4.61 -10.87 -21.62
N HIS A 81 4.52 -11.98 -22.35
CA HIS A 81 5.24 -13.24 -22.06
C HIS A 81 6.82 -13.31 -22.06
N ASN A 82 7.60 -12.23 -21.90
CA ASN A 82 9.05 -12.20 -22.17
C ASN A 82 9.98 -12.47 -20.96
N ILE A 83 10.45 -13.70 -20.77
CA ILE A 83 11.58 -14.26 -19.95
C ILE A 83 12.11 -13.47 -18.71
N GLY A 84 12.50 -12.19 -18.76
CA GLY A 84 12.64 -11.34 -17.54
C GLY A 84 11.32 -11.16 -16.78
N TYR A 85 10.24 -11.48 -17.48
CA TYR A 85 8.84 -11.61 -17.12
C TYR A 85 8.56 -12.62 -16.02
N GLN A 86 9.25 -13.75 -15.87
CA GLN A 86 8.82 -14.72 -14.86
C GLN A 86 8.92 -14.19 -13.42
N LEU A 87 9.91 -13.33 -13.15
CA LEU A 87 10.07 -12.67 -11.85
C LEU A 87 9.12 -11.48 -11.69
N ALA A 88 9.00 -10.61 -12.70
CA ALA A 88 8.09 -9.46 -12.63
C ALA A 88 6.61 -9.87 -12.64
N ASN A 89 6.26 -10.91 -13.39
CA ASN A 89 4.90 -11.40 -13.56
C ASN A 89 4.45 -12.32 -12.41
N THR A 90 5.37 -12.81 -11.57
CA THR A 90 5.03 -13.43 -10.28
C THR A 90 5.03 -12.40 -9.15
N ASP A 91 5.99 -11.47 -9.15
CA ASP A 91 6.19 -10.54 -8.04
C ASP A 91 5.24 -9.35 -8.10
N LEU A 92 4.95 -8.77 -9.28
CA LEU A 92 4.11 -7.58 -9.38
C LEU A 92 2.62 -7.88 -9.04
N PRO A 93 2.01 -8.95 -9.56
CA PRO A 93 0.68 -9.36 -9.09
C PRO A 93 0.70 -9.64 -7.58
N ALA A 94 1.69 -10.38 -7.05
CA ALA A 94 1.77 -10.65 -5.62
C ALA A 94 1.98 -9.39 -4.77
N ARG A 95 2.54 -8.32 -5.35
CA ARG A 95 2.66 -7.00 -4.70
C ARG A 95 1.33 -6.24 -4.68
N PHE A 96 0.44 -6.44 -5.65
CA PHE A 96 -0.91 -5.88 -5.65
C PHE A 96 -1.92 -6.90 -5.12
N ALA A 97 -2.01 -6.98 -3.80
CA ALA A 97 -2.81 -7.98 -3.09
C ALA A 97 -4.30 -8.05 -3.47
N SER A 98 -4.87 -6.98 -4.02
CA SER A 98 -6.23 -6.91 -4.57
C SER A 98 -6.37 -5.75 -5.57
N VAL A 99 -7.47 -5.74 -6.33
CA VAL A 99 -7.82 -4.60 -7.20
C VAL A 99 -7.96 -3.31 -6.40
N GLY A 100 -8.55 -3.37 -5.20
CA GLY A 100 -8.68 -2.19 -4.35
C GLY A 100 -7.32 -1.60 -3.96
N CYS A 101 -6.38 -2.47 -3.58
CA CYS A 101 -5.02 -2.05 -3.26
C CYS A 101 -4.28 -1.48 -4.52
N MET A 102 -4.56 -1.98 -5.73
CA MET A 102 -4.04 -1.43 -6.99
C MET A 102 -4.65 -0.06 -7.35
N LEU A 103 -5.97 0.11 -7.15
CA LEU A 103 -6.68 1.39 -7.36
C LEU A 103 -6.11 2.50 -6.47
N LEU A 104 -5.92 2.22 -5.18
CA LEU A 104 -5.30 3.15 -4.23
C LEU A 104 -3.88 3.54 -4.64
N SER A 105 -3.04 2.55 -5.00
CA SER A 105 -1.69 2.81 -5.51
C SER A 105 -1.72 3.76 -6.72
N SER A 106 -2.68 3.59 -7.64
CA SER A 106 -2.82 4.49 -8.79
C SER A 106 -3.17 5.93 -8.43
N ARG A 107 -3.75 6.18 -7.25
CA ARG A 107 -4.04 7.54 -6.75
C ARG A 107 -2.89 8.15 -5.97
N LEU A 108 -1.98 7.32 -5.45
CA LEU A 108 -0.69 7.80 -4.93
C LEU A 108 0.26 8.21 -6.07
N GLY A 109 0.12 7.58 -7.24
CA GLY A 109 0.92 7.88 -8.44
C GLY A 109 2.38 7.46 -8.29
N GLY A 110 3.24 7.99 -9.16
CA GLY A 110 4.68 7.70 -9.13
C GLY A 110 5.05 6.34 -9.71
N GLY A 111 6.33 6.20 -10.07
CA GLY A 111 6.94 4.91 -10.43
C GLY A 111 6.24 4.24 -11.60
N LEU A 112 5.63 3.07 -11.35
CA LEU A 112 4.86 2.32 -12.33
C LEU A 112 3.86 3.22 -13.06
N TRP A 113 3.13 4.04 -12.32
CA TRP A 113 2.04 4.85 -12.85
C TRP A 113 2.51 5.94 -13.82
N ASP A 114 3.80 6.29 -13.78
CA ASP A 114 4.42 7.26 -14.70
C ASP A 114 4.97 6.59 -15.98
N THR A 115 4.98 5.26 -16.05
CA THR A 115 5.44 4.52 -17.24
C THR A 115 4.35 4.43 -18.30
N ALA A 116 4.73 4.17 -19.55
CA ALA A 116 3.77 3.98 -20.65
C ALA A 116 2.80 2.81 -20.37
N GLU A 117 3.30 1.76 -19.72
CA GLU A 117 2.55 0.60 -19.27
C GLU A 117 1.56 0.96 -18.15
N GLY A 118 2.02 1.72 -17.15
CA GLY A 118 1.19 2.19 -16.05
C GLY A 118 0.06 3.10 -16.50
N ILE A 119 0.31 4.02 -17.43
CA ILE A 119 -0.70 4.91 -18.02
C ILE A 119 -1.81 4.10 -18.71
N LYS A 120 -1.44 3.04 -19.46
CA LYS A 120 -2.40 2.13 -20.09
C LYS A 120 -3.21 1.36 -19.05
N LEU A 121 -2.58 0.88 -17.99
CA LEU A 121 -3.26 0.18 -16.90
C LEU A 121 -4.24 1.12 -16.17
N GLU A 122 -3.82 2.33 -15.83
CA GLU A 122 -4.68 3.32 -15.18
C GLU A 122 -5.89 3.69 -16.04
N ALA A 123 -5.71 3.84 -17.36
CA ALA A 123 -6.83 4.09 -18.28
C ALA A 123 -7.87 2.96 -18.23
N ARG A 124 -7.43 1.70 -18.21
CA ARG A 124 -8.34 0.54 -18.06
C ARG A 124 -9.04 0.52 -16.71
N LEU A 125 -8.34 0.86 -15.63
CA LEU A 125 -8.94 0.94 -14.30
C LEU A 125 -9.99 2.05 -14.22
N LYS A 126 -9.74 3.20 -14.85
CA LYS A 126 -10.70 4.30 -14.96
C LYS A 126 -11.96 3.92 -15.73
N GLU A 127 -11.80 3.19 -16.83
CA GLU A 127 -12.92 2.66 -17.61
C GLU A 127 -13.77 1.67 -16.78
N LYS A 128 -13.12 0.78 -16.04
CA LYS A 128 -13.78 -0.28 -15.29
C LYS A 128 -14.38 0.17 -13.95
N TYR A 129 -13.74 1.11 -13.26
CA TYR A 129 -14.13 1.57 -11.92
C TYR A 129 -14.29 3.10 -11.84
N PRO A 130 -15.08 3.74 -12.72
CA PRO A 130 -15.17 5.20 -12.82
C PRO A 130 -15.60 5.85 -11.49
N ALA A 131 -16.57 5.25 -10.79
CA ALA A 131 -17.06 5.75 -9.50
C ALA A 131 -15.96 5.86 -8.43
N PHE A 132 -14.95 4.98 -8.46
CA PHE A 132 -13.79 5.11 -7.58
C PHE A 132 -12.99 6.37 -7.92
N TYR A 133 -12.63 6.54 -9.20
CA TYR A 133 -11.82 7.67 -9.66
C TYR A 133 -12.52 9.03 -9.50
N ASP A 134 -13.85 9.06 -9.65
CA ASP A 134 -14.65 10.27 -9.41
C ASP A 134 -14.62 10.69 -7.93
N LYS A 135 -14.70 9.71 -7.03
CA LYS A 135 -14.73 9.96 -5.58
C LYS A 135 -13.34 10.13 -4.97
N TRP A 136 -12.29 9.67 -5.65
CA TRP A 136 -10.92 9.63 -5.15
C TRP A 136 -9.96 10.29 -6.13
N PRO A 137 -9.77 11.62 -6.04
CA PRO A 137 -8.77 12.31 -6.83
C PRO A 137 -7.35 11.85 -6.45
N MET A 138 -6.35 12.34 -7.19
CA MET A 138 -4.95 12.13 -6.82
C MET A 138 -4.72 12.49 -5.35
N MET A 139 -4.09 11.57 -4.63
CA MET A 139 -3.76 11.73 -3.22
C MET A 139 -2.45 12.48 -3.11
N LEU A 140 -2.49 13.64 -2.44
CA LEU A 140 -1.28 14.34 -2.04
C LEU A 140 -0.90 13.84 -0.64
N LEU A 141 0.28 13.27 -0.54
CA LEU A 141 0.85 12.91 0.74
C LEU A 141 1.35 14.16 1.44
N GLY A 142 0.91 14.35 2.68
CA GLY A 142 1.43 15.38 3.56
C GLY A 142 2.86 15.09 4.01
N ASP A 143 3.39 15.99 4.83
CA ASP A 143 4.67 15.76 5.49
C ASP A 143 4.58 14.53 6.42
N PRO A 144 5.66 13.74 6.54
CA PRO A 144 5.66 12.61 7.45
C PRO A 144 5.42 13.07 8.90
N GLU A 145 4.47 12.43 9.57
CA GLU A 145 4.15 12.66 10.98
C GLU A 145 5.33 12.27 11.89
N LEU A 146 6.07 11.22 11.49
CA LEU A 146 7.11 10.59 12.29
C LEU A 146 8.24 10.05 11.41
N THR A 147 9.46 10.03 11.95
CA THR A 147 10.59 9.27 11.40
C THR A 147 10.92 8.11 12.34
N LEU A 148 10.67 6.90 11.88
CA LEU A 148 11.00 5.66 12.55
C LEU A 148 12.29 5.08 11.98
N ASN A 149 13.05 4.39 12.81
CA ASN A 149 14.27 3.71 12.41
C ASN A 149 14.25 2.25 12.90
N GLU A 150 15.25 1.50 12.47
CA GLU A 150 15.45 0.06 12.74
C GLU A 150 15.39 -0.35 14.21
N ARG A 151 15.61 0.59 15.14
CA ARG A 151 15.55 0.31 16.59
C ARG A 151 14.12 0.27 17.11
N ASN A 152 13.15 0.79 16.34
CA ASN A 152 11.74 0.95 16.71
C ASN A 152 10.81 0.17 15.76
N LEU A 153 11.22 -0.99 15.24
CA LEU A 153 10.40 -1.78 14.30
C LEU A 153 9.04 -2.19 14.87
N PHE A 154 8.97 -2.49 16.17
CA PHE A 154 7.70 -2.75 16.86
C PHE A 154 6.74 -1.57 16.76
N SER A 155 7.25 -0.34 16.80
CA SER A 155 6.45 0.87 16.63
C SER A 155 5.80 0.99 15.25
N ILE A 156 6.37 0.34 14.21
CA ILE A 156 5.74 0.34 12.87
C ILE A 156 4.53 -0.57 12.87
N ASN A 157 4.66 -1.82 13.32
CA ASN A 157 3.51 -2.73 13.37
C ASN A 157 2.42 -2.20 14.33
N THR A 158 2.80 -1.59 15.44
CA THR A 158 1.85 -0.88 16.32
C THR A 158 1.15 0.26 15.58
N TRP A 159 1.90 1.15 14.92
CA TRP A 159 1.32 2.22 14.11
C TRP A 159 0.39 1.69 13.01
N LEU A 160 0.73 0.56 12.37
CA LEU A 160 -0.13 -0.07 11.37
C LEU A 160 -1.45 -0.56 11.94
N LEU A 161 -1.42 -1.19 13.12
CA LEU A 161 -2.61 -1.69 13.81
C LEU A 161 -3.52 -0.55 14.26
N GLU A 162 -2.93 0.51 14.82
CA GLU A 162 -3.63 1.74 15.18
C GLU A 162 -4.35 2.32 13.95
N LYS A 163 -3.64 2.51 12.83
CA LYS A 163 -4.24 3.07 11.61
C LYS A 163 -5.27 2.14 10.97
N ALA A 164 -5.12 0.84 11.12
CA ALA A 164 -6.07 -0.15 10.60
C ALA A 164 -7.28 -0.37 11.52
N PHE A 165 -7.27 0.20 12.73
CA PHE A 165 -8.26 -0.09 13.78
C PHE A 165 -8.38 -1.60 14.03
N ILE A 166 -7.24 -2.28 14.08
CA ILE A 166 -7.11 -3.71 14.31
C ILE A 166 -6.48 -3.94 15.68
N SER A 167 -7.13 -4.78 16.49
CA SER A 167 -6.62 -5.14 17.82
C SER A 167 -5.84 -6.46 17.83
N ASP A 168 -6.12 -7.39 16.90
CA ASP A 168 -5.36 -8.65 16.74
C ASP A 168 -4.47 -8.58 15.48
N PRO A 169 -3.13 -8.64 15.60
CA PRO A 169 -2.21 -8.64 14.47
C PRO A 169 -2.47 -9.70 13.40
N LYS A 170 -3.15 -10.80 13.72
CA LYS A 170 -3.50 -11.84 12.75
C LYS A 170 -4.50 -11.35 11.71
N ASP A 171 -5.31 -10.36 12.05
CA ASP A 171 -6.37 -9.84 11.19
C ASP A 171 -5.85 -8.88 10.10
N LEU A 172 -4.59 -8.41 10.21
CA LEU A 172 -3.95 -7.55 9.20
C LEU A 172 -4.01 -8.16 7.81
N THR A 173 -3.78 -9.48 7.69
CA THR A 173 -3.78 -10.17 6.40
C THR A 173 -5.15 -10.24 5.72
N SER A 174 -6.23 -10.12 6.50
CA SER A 174 -7.62 -10.13 6.03
C SER A 174 -8.14 -8.71 5.73
N PHE A 175 -7.33 -7.68 5.97
CA PHE A 175 -7.76 -6.28 5.95
C PHE A 175 -7.67 -5.60 4.57
N CYS A 176 -6.91 -6.13 3.59
CA CYS A 176 -6.94 -5.54 2.24
C CYS A 176 -8.35 -5.80 1.65
N PRO A 177 -9.06 -4.75 1.22
CA PRO A 177 -10.42 -4.87 0.74
C PRO A 177 -10.43 -5.72 -0.53
N PRO A 178 -11.20 -6.81 -0.57
CA PRO A 178 -11.25 -7.70 -1.72
C PRO A 178 -11.97 -7.04 -2.91
N THR A 179 -12.86 -6.07 -2.64
CA THR A 179 -13.63 -5.38 -3.67
C THR A 179 -13.53 -3.86 -3.54
N VAL A 180 -13.93 -3.16 -4.61
CA VAL A 180 -14.05 -1.69 -4.60
C VAL A 180 -15.12 -1.21 -3.61
N ASP A 181 -16.19 -1.98 -3.41
CA ASP A 181 -17.22 -1.64 -2.44
C ASP A 181 -16.69 -1.68 -1.00
N ASP A 182 -15.78 -2.61 -0.71
CA ASP A 182 -15.16 -2.70 0.61
C ASP A 182 -14.22 -1.52 0.89
N LEU A 183 -13.59 -0.94 -0.13
CA LEU A 183 -12.85 0.33 0.02
C LEU A 183 -13.76 1.46 0.52
N PHE A 184 -14.99 1.55 0.01
CA PHE A 184 -15.92 2.59 0.45
C PHE A 184 -16.41 2.35 1.88
N LYS A 185 -16.55 1.09 2.32
CA LYS A 185 -16.90 0.76 3.71
C LYS A 185 -15.78 1.14 4.68
N LEU A 186 -14.52 0.88 4.31
CA LEU A 186 -13.36 1.28 5.12
C LEU A 186 -13.30 2.79 5.33
N LYS A 187 -13.58 3.56 4.26
CA LYS A 187 -13.69 5.02 4.34
C LYS A 187 -14.77 5.47 5.33
N THR A 188 -15.99 4.94 5.20
CA THR A 188 -17.09 5.28 6.13
C THR A 188 -16.73 4.94 7.58
N ARG A 189 -16.05 3.81 7.82
CA ARG A 189 -15.59 3.41 9.15
C ARG A 189 -14.60 4.44 9.73
N ALA A 190 -13.60 4.85 8.96
CA ALA A 190 -12.62 5.85 9.38
C ALA A 190 -13.27 7.21 9.69
N GLU A 191 -14.20 7.66 8.85
CA GLU A 191 -14.93 8.93 9.04
C GLU A 191 -15.85 8.92 10.28
N SER A 192 -16.23 7.75 10.77
CA SER A 192 -17.14 7.58 11.91
C SER A 192 -16.46 7.45 13.29
N GLN A 193 -15.13 7.38 13.35
CA GLN A 193 -14.39 7.14 14.59
C GLN A 193 -13.95 8.44 15.28
N PRO A 194 -14.10 8.58 16.61
CA PRO A 194 -13.48 9.66 17.38
C PRO A 194 -11.95 9.55 17.30
N LEU A 195 -11.26 10.68 17.22
CA LEU A 195 -9.79 10.81 17.10
C LEU A 195 -8.97 10.25 18.29
N ASP A 196 -9.62 9.70 19.32
CA ASP A 196 -8.96 9.40 20.58
C ASP A 196 -8.90 7.90 20.88
N THR A 197 -7.67 7.47 21.15
CA THR A 197 -7.22 6.21 21.76
C THR A 197 -7.12 4.94 20.90
N PHE A 198 -5.88 4.52 20.67
CA PHE A 198 -5.52 3.12 20.88
C PHE A 198 -4.13 3.06 21.52
N GLU A 199 -4.05 2.70 22.80
CA GLU A 199 -2.80 2.37 23.48
C GLU A 199 -2.97 0.99 24.16
N ARG A 200 -1.96 0.14 23.94
CA ARG A 200 -1.56 -1.09 24.65
C ARG A 200 -1.79 -2.44 23.96
N ASP A 201 -0.70 -3.20 24.02
CA ASP A 201 -0.54 -4.64 23.91
C ASP A 201 -0.45 -5.26 22.51
N CYS A 202 0.67 -5.01 21.81
CA CYS A 202 1.09 -5.80 20.64
C CYS A 202 2.60 -6.12 20.68
N CYS A 203 3.04 -6.89 21.67
CA CYS A 203 4.37 -7.50 21.69
C CYS A 203 4.26 -8.99 22.04
N ARG A 204 3.81 -9.80 21.07
CA ARG A 204 4.10 -11.24 20.94
C ARG A 204 3.42 -11.70 19.65
N ILE A 205 4.19 -12.33 18.76
CA ILE A 205 3.80 -12.86 17.44
C ILE A 205 4.00 -11.85 16.30
N LEU A 206 5.24 -11.78 15.81
CA LEU A 206 5.70 -11.91 14.42
C LEU A 206 7.20 -12.26 14.47
#